data_AF-A0A532V5J2-F1
#
_entry.id   AF-A0A532V5J2-F1
#
_cell.length_a   1.000
_cell.length_b   1.000
_cell.length_c   1.000
_cell.angle_alpha   90.00
_cell.angle_beta   90.00
_cell.angle_gamma   90.00
#
_symmetry.space_group_name_H-M   'P 1'
#
loop_
_entity.id
_entity.type
_entity.pdbx_description
1 polymer ?
#
loop_
_entity_poly.entity_id
_entity_poly.type
_entity_poly.pdbx_seq_one_letter_code
_entity_poly.pdbx_strand_id
1 'polypeptide(L)'
;MNYKPNLKEKSEGLIVARRWGIGIITSLLGAGMLLSEIDRIKESWPDILVICYVALFALTGVLVWLWVWATRHELIILWRWLDPRRYKPPSDLRETAMILSLGVLLSVLFFASRDVFFYSIFFSIYGVVSLLTNQYLNKEILAAIEKSRQQLYDELLLHQNDRRLLLYNSAIDELEYYFLKRSHKLRHVIILFFSSTAFVFACISSKSGSDNWSLVAYVLMFMTILISELVIAMWRIQRDDRLRTIEADVDDLERTDVPTSTQ
;
A
#
# COMPACT_ATOMS: atom_id res chain seq x y z
N MET A 1 -10.58 -30.65 14.47
CA MET A 1 -10.91 -29.22 14.69
C MET A 1 -10.55 -28.45 13.41
N ASN A 2 -11.45 -27.64 12.84
CA ASN A 2 -11.35 -27.15 11.44
C ASN A 2 -11.40 -25.61 11.31
N TYR A 3 -10.85 -24.87 12.29
CA TYR A 3 -10.57 -23.45 12.07
C TYR A 3 -9.35 -23.32 11.15
N LYS A 4 -9.63 -23.18 9.85
CA LYS A 4 -8.67 -22.78 8.82
C LYS A 4 -9.29 -21.58 8.11
N PRO A 5 -8.85 -20.35 8.41
CA PRO A 5 -9.26 -19.19 7.63
C PRO A 5 -8.80 -19.41 6.17
N ASN A 6 -9.74 -19.57 5.24
CA ASN A 6 -9.44 -19.68 3.81
C ASN A 6 -10.37 -18.78 3.00
N LEU A 7 -9.83 -17.63 2.58
CA LEU A 7 -10.51 -16.58 1.81
C LEU A 7 -10.32 -16.68 0.30
N LYS A 8 -9.47 -17.59 -0.17
CA LYS A 8 -9.00 -17.62 -1.57
C LYS A 8 -10.15 -17.73 -2.57
N GLU A 9 -11.19 -18.51 -2.26
CA GLU A 9 -12.30 -18.81 -3.17
C GLU A 9 -13.31 -17.65 -3.34
N LYS A 10 -13.46 -16.77 -2.33
CA LYS A 10 -14.40 -15.64 -2.39
C LYS A 10 -13.81 -14.35 -2.96
N SER A 11 -12.49 -14.28 -3.09
CA SER A 11 -11.80 -13.04 -3.46
C SER A 11 -11.20 -13.03 -4.86
N GLU A 12 -11.23 -14.16 -5.59
CA GLU A 12 -10.68 -14.27 -6.94
C GLU A 12 -11.27 -13.21 -7.89
N GLY A 13 -12.57 -12.92 -7.82
CA GLY A 13 -13.20 -11.89 -8.65
C GLY A 13 -12.63 -10.48 -8.40
N LEU A 14 -12.37 -10.13 -7.13
CA LEU A 14 -11.81 -8.83 -6.76
C LEU A 14 -10.33 -8.72 -7.16
N ILE A 15 -9.56 -9.81 -7.01
CA ILE A 15 -8.17 -9.90 -7.47
C ILE A 15 -8.11 -9.72 -8.99
N VAL A 16 -9.00 -10.39 -9.73
CA VAL A 16 -9.05 -10.32 -11.19
C VAL A 16 -9.43 -8.91 -11.64
N ALA A 17 -10.50 -8.33 -11.12
CA ALA A 17 -10.92 -6.97 -11.46
C ALA A 17 -9.83 -5.93 -11.17
N ARG A 18 -9.16 -6.06 -10.02
CA ARG A 18 -8.04 -5.20 -9.63
C ARG A 18 -6.84 -5.38 -10.58
N ARG A 19 -6.51 -6.62 -10.96
CA ARG A 19 -5.42 -6.93 -11.88
C ARG A 19 -5.66 -6.37 -13.28
N TRP A 20 -6.89 -6.47 -13.78
CA TRP A 20 -7.29 -5.89 -15.07
C TRP A 20 -7.28 -4.37 -15.02
N GLY A 21 -7.87 -3.75 -13.99
CA GLY A 21 -7.88 -2.29 -13.83
C GLY A 21 -6.46 -1.71 -13.77
N ILE A 22 -5.60 -2.30 -12.93
CA ILE A 22 -4.19 -1.88 -12.83
C ILE A 22 -3.47 -2.14 -14.15
N GLY A 23 -3.61 -3.33 -14.73
CA GLY A 23 -2.91 -3.71 -15.96
C GLY A 23 -3.30 -2.85 -17.17
N ILE A 24 -4.58 -2.51 -17.33
CA ILE A 24 -5.04 -1.65 -18.42
C ILE A 24 -4.50 -0.23 -18.24
N ILE A 25 -4.59 0.31 -17.01
CA ILE A 25 -4.09 1.65 -16.69
C ILE A 25 -2.57 1.72 -16.91
N THR A 26 -1.80 0.77 -16.38
CA THR A 26 -0.33 0.78 -16.50
C THR A 26 0.14 0.49 -17.93
N SER A 27 -0.56 -0.34 -18.70
CA SER A 27 -0.14 -0.67 -20.07
C SER A 27 -0.44 0.46 -21.06
N LEU A 28 -1.65 1.05 -20.99
CA LEU A 28 -2.06 2.13 -21.88
C LEU A 28 -1.28 3.42 -21.58
N LEU A 29 -1.09 3.75 -20.30
CA LEU A 29 -0.31 4.91 -19.92
C LEU A 29 1.19 4.66 -20.09
N GLY A 30 1.70 3.50 -19.66
CA GLY A 30 3.12 3.19 -19.74
C GLY A 30 3.65 3.21 -21.17
N ALA A 31 2.99 2.53 -22.12
CA ALA A 31 3.50 2.42 -23.49
C ALA A 31 3.39 3.74 -24.27
N GLY A 32 2.25 4.43 -24.18
CA GLY A 32 2.05 5.71 -24.87
C GLY A 32 2.93 6.82 -24.32
N MET A 33 3.09 6.87 -22.99
CA MET A 33 3.89 7.91 -22.34
C MET A 33 5.39 7.69 -22.55
N LEU A 34 5.89 6.46 -22.41
CA LEU A 34 7.33 6.16 -22.59
C LEU A 34 7.83 6.63 -23.96
N LEU A 35 7.08 6.38 -25.03
CA LEU A 35 7.49 6.78 -26.37
C LEU A 35 7.57 8.31 -26.50
N SER A 36 6.56 9.04 -26.01
CA SER A 36 6.55 10.50 -26.05
C SER A 36 7.65 11.14 -25.18
N GLU A 37 8.00 10.50 -24.06
CA GLU A 37 9.02 11.02 -23.14
C GLU A 37 10.44 10.73 -23.63
N ILE A 38 10.67 9.59 -24.29
CA ILE A 38 11.99 9.25 -24.83
C ILE A 38 12.46 10.29 -25.83
N ASP A 39 11.60 10.71 -26.76
CA ASP A 39 11.98 11.70 -27.77
C ASP A 39 12.28 13.06 -27.13
N ARG A 40 11.48 13.46 -26.14
CA ARG A 40 11.67 14.70 -25.41
C ARG A 40 12.94 14.71 -24.55
N ILE A 41 13.24 13.60 -23.88
CA ILE A 41 14.45 13.44 -23.07
C ILE A 41 15.67 13.55 -23.98
N LYS A 42 15.65 12.95 -25.17
CA LYS A 42 16.76 13.07 -26.14
C LYS A 42 17.00 14.51 -26.57
N GLU A 43 15.94 15.30 -26.78
CA GLU A 43 16.06 16.69 -27.22
C GLU A 43 16.61 17.63 -26.15
N SER A 44 16.32 17.36 -24.87
CA SER A 44 16.60 18.30 -23.76
C SER A 44 17.73 17.83 -22.83
N TRP A 45 18.41 16.74 -23.16
CA TRP A 45 19.54 16.22 -22.38
C TRP A 45 20.83 17.02 -22.65
N PRO A 46 21.65 17.39 -21.64
CA PRO A 46 21.56 17.07 -20.21
C PRO A 46 21.17 18.28 -19.31
N ASP A 47 19.98 18.85 -19.46
CA ASP A 47 19.50 19.86 -18.51
C ASP A 47 19.24 19.25 -17.11
N ILE A 48 19.70 19.92 -16.05
CA ILE A 48 19.56 19.44 -14.66
C ILE A 48 18.09 19.28 -14.24
N LEU A 49 17.20 20.17 -14.69
CA LEU A 49 15.77 20.07 -14.42
C LEU A 49 15.16 18.88 -15.15
N VAL A 50 15.64 18.55 -16.35
CA VAL A 50 15.25 17.35 -17.08
C VAL A 50 15.68 16.10 -16.32
N ILE A 51 16.89 16.08 -15.76
CA ILE A 51 17.37 14.97 -14.91
C ILE A 51 16.46 14.81 -13.68
N CYS A 52 16.14 15.90 -12.98
CA CYS A 52 15.24 15.88 -11.82
C CYS A 52 13.84 15.40 -12.17
N TYR A 53 13.30 15.86 -13.29
CA TYR A 53 12.03 15.39 -13.85
C TYR A 53 12.07 13.88 -14.10
N VAL A 54 13.07 13.38 -14.83
CA VAL A 54 13.19 11.95 -15.17
C VAL A 54 13.34 11.10 -13.90
N ALA A 55 14.11 11.58 -12.91
CA ALA A 55 14.25 10.91 -11.63
C ALA A 55 12.92 10.84 -10.88
N LEU A 56 12.15 11.93 -10.86
CA LEU A 56 10.84 11.97 -10.23
C LEU A 56 9.83 11.07 -10.97
N PHE A 57 9.82 11.09 -12.30
CA PHE A 57 9.02 10.21 -13.14
C PHE A 57 9.30 8.73 -12.85
N ALA A 58 10.58 8.34 -12.82
CA ALA A 58 10.99 6.98 -12.49
C ALA A 58 10.57 6.60 -11.06
N LEU A 59 10.74 7.51 -10.10
CA LEU A 59 10.35 7.30 -8.71
C LEU A 59 8.83 7.13 -8.56
N THR A 60 8.01 7.92 -9.28
CA THR A 60 6.55 7.73 -9.32
C THR A 60 6.21 6.35 -9.87
N GLY A 61 6.92 5.86 -10.89
CA GLY A 61 6.70 4.50 -11.40
C GLY A 61 7.04 3.41 -10.40
N VAL A 62 8.15 3.55 -9.68
CA VAL A 62 8.51 2.64 -8.57
C VAL A 62 7.43 2.70 -7.48
N LEU A 63 6.93 3.89 -7.13
CA LEU A 63 5.87 4.07 -6.14
C LEU A 63 4.58 3.33 -6.55
N VAL A 64 4.15 3.46 -7.82
CA VAL A 64 2.98 2.72 -8.33
C VAL A 64 3.20 1.22 -8.22
N TRP A 65 4.35 0.72 -8.66
CA TRP A 65 4.66 -0.70 -8.59
C TRP A 65 4.67 -1.22 -7.15
N LEU A 66 5.33 -0.52 -6.23
CA LEU A 66 5.37 -0.84 -4.80
C LEU A 66 3.97 -0.84 -4.18
N TRP A 67 3.12 0.12 -4.53
CA TRP A 67 1.74 0.19 -4.06
C TRP A 67 0.93 -1.02 -4.51
N VAL A 68 1.00 -1.37 -5.80
CA VAL A 68 0.31 -2.55 -6.35
C VAL A 68 0.76 -3.82 -5.64
N TRP A 69 2.08 -4.01 -5.55
CA TRP A 69 2.70 -5.17 -4.93
C TRP A 69 2.32 -5.29 -3.46
N ALA A 70 2.45 -4.20 -2.70
CA ALA A 70 2.22 -4.21 -1.27
C ALA A 70 0.77 -4.48 -0.90
N THR A 71 -0.19 -3.81 -1.54
CA THR A 71 -1.60 -4.06 -1.23
C THR A 71 -2.01 -5.49 -1.59
N ARG A 72 -1.41 -6.11 -2.63
CA ARG A 72 -1.64 -7.54 -2.90
C ARG A 72 -1.09 -8.41 -1.76
N HIS A 73 0.13 -8.14 -1.30
CA HIS A 73 0.76 -8.90 -0.23
C HIS A 73 -0.01 -8.74 1.10
N GLU A 74 -0.38 -7.51 1.45
CA GLU A 74 -1.15 -7.19 2.66
C GLU A 74 -2.52 -7.88 2.66
N LEU A 75 -3.19 -7.92 1.51
CA LEU A 75 -4.46 -8.62 1.37
C LEU A 75 -4.32 -10.14 1.59
N ILE A 76 -3.25 -10.76 1.06
CA ILE A 76 -2.96 -12.19 1.29
C ILE A 76 -2.73 -12.46 2.78
N ILE A 77 -1.98 -11.59 3.46
CA ILE A 77 -1.74 -11.70 4.90
C ILE A 77 -3.05 -11.62 5.68
N LEU A 78 -3.88 -10.61 5.39
CA LEU A 78 -5.18 -10.46 6.05
C LEU A 78 -6.05 -11.70 5.85
N TRP A 79 -6.03 -12.28 4.65
CA TRP A 79 -6.78 -13.49 4.34
C TRP A 79 -6.31 -14.75 5.05
N ARG A 80 -5.02 -14.83 5.36
CA ARG A 80 -4.44 -15.97 6.05
C ARG A 80 -4.79 -16.00 7.53
N TRP A 81 -4.95 -14.83 8.15
CA TRP A 81 -5.02 -14.72 9.61
C TRP A 81 -6.38 -14.24 10.14
N LEU A 82 -7.25 -13.65 9.30
CA LEU A 82 -8.58 -13.18 9.69
C LEU A 82 -9.70 -14.10 9.16
N ASP A 83 -10.78 -14.26 9.94
CA ASP A 83 -11.85 -15.21 9.60
C ASP A 83 -12.70 -14.73 8.39
N PRO A 84 -12.82 -15.57 7.33
CA PRO A 84 -13.61 -15.30 6.12
C PRO A 84 -15.13 -15.22 6.29
N ARG A 85 -15.69 -16.01 7.20
CA ARG A 85 -17.11 -16.43 7.17
C ARG A 85 -18.06 -15.27 7.48
N ARG A 86 -17.55 -14.19 8.08
CA ARG A 86 -18.31 -12.97 8.40
C ARG A 86 -17.67 -11.66 7.91
N TYR A 87 -16.54 -11.76 7.21
CA TYR A 87 -16.03 -10.68 6.37
C TYR A 87 -16.68 -10.82 5.01
N LYS A 88 -17.71 -10.01 4.74
CA LYS A 88 -18.15 -9.84 3.35
C LYS A 88 -17.01 -9.06 2.69
N PRO A 89 -16.29 -9.64 1.69
CA PRO A 89 -15.37 -8.82 0.89
C PRO A 89 -16.19 -7.62 0.43
N PRO A 90 -15.68 -6.39 0.53
CA PRO A 90 -16.48 -5.23 0.24
C PRO A 90 -16.89 -5.31 -1.25
N SER A 91 -18.12 -5.76 -1.49
CA SER A 91 -18.77 -5.65 -2.79
C SER A 91 -19.19 -4.20 -3.04
N ASP A 92 -18.67 -3.27 -2.26
CA ASP A 92 -19.06 -1.88 -2.28
C ASP A 92 -18.32 -1.20 -3.41
N LEU A 93 -19.12 -0.64 -4.31
CA LEU A 93 -18.77 0.38 -5.29
C LEU A 93 -17.78 1.42 -4.74
N ARG A 94 -17.79 1.65 -3.41
CA ARG A 94 -16.84 2.49 -2.68
C ARG A 94 -15.38 2.02 -2.74
N GLU A 95 -15.08 0.74 -2.51
CA GLU A 95 -13.69 0.26 -2.53
C GLU A 95 -13.14 0.31 -3.96
N THR A 96 -13.93 -0.13 -4.93
CA THR A 96 -13.59 -0.01 -6.36
C THR A 96 -13.36 1.46 -6.75
N ALA A 97 -14.22 2.38 -6.29
CA ALA A 97 -14.03 3.81 -6.53
C ALA A 97 -12.77 4.37 -5.86
N MET A 98 -12.40 3.90 -4.66
CA MET A 98 -11.15 4.30 -4.00
C MET A 98 -9.92 3.81 -4.77
N ILE A 99 -9.91 2.54 -5.19
CA ILE A 99 -8.82 1.95 -5.97
C ILE A 99 -8.68 2.67 -7.32
N LEU A 100 -9.80 2.91 -8.02
CA LEU A 100 -9.80 3.63 -9.29
C LEU A 100 -9.35 5.09 -9.11
N SER A 101 -9.81 5.80 -8.07
CA SER A 101 -9.42 7.19 -7.84
C SER A 101 -7.93 7.31 -7.50
N LEU A 102 -7.36 6.41 -6.69
CA LEU A 102 -5.93 6.33 -6.47
C LEU A 102 -5.16 6.01 -7.77
N GLY A 103 -5.66 5.08 -8.57
CA GLY A 103 -5.06 4.73 -9.87
C GLY A 103 -5.03 5.92 -10.84
N VAL A 104 -6.12 6.66 -10.95
CA VAL A 104 -6.21 7.89 -11.76
C VAL A 104 -5.26 8.96 -11.22
N LEU A 105 -5.22 9.20 -9.90
CA LEU A 105 -4.32 10.19 -9.32
C LEU A 105 -2.84 9.86 -9.54
N LEU A 106 -2.45 8.60 -9.36
CA LEU A 106 -1.10 8.12 -9.66
C LEU A 106 -0.75 8.29 -11.15
N SER A 107 -1.71 8.07 -12.03
CA SER A 107 -1.57 8.30 -13.47
C SER A 107 -1.36 9.79 -13.79
N VAL A 108 -2.14 10.67 -13.16
CA VAL A 108 -1.99 12.13 -13.32
C VAL A 108 -0.64 12.60 -12.78
N LEU A 109 -0.16 12.04 -11.66
CA LEU A 109 1.16 12.35 -11.10
C LEU A 109 2.30 12.05 -12.07
N PHE A 110 2.19 10.97 -12.85
CA PHE A 110 3.15 10.68 -13.90
C PHE A 110 3.25 11.82 -14.93
N PHE A 111 2.12 12.34 -15.42
CA PHE A 111 2.13 13.49 -16.35
C PHE A 111 2.60 14.78 -15.68
N ALA A 112 2.18 14.97 -14.43
CA ALA A 112 2.52 16.16 -13.66
C ALA A 112 4.01 16.21 -13.31
N SER A 113 4.75 15.09 -13.35
CA SER A 113 6.18 15.06 -13.02
C SER A 113 7.03 16.00 -13.88
N ARG A 114 6.54 16.37 -15.07
CA ARG A 114 7.14 17.35 -15.99
C ARG A 114 7.25 18.76 -15.41
N ASP A 115 6.34 19.10 -14.49
CA ASP A 115 6.29 20.42 -13.86
C ASP A 115 6.02 20.23 -12.37
N VAL A 116 7.05 20.51 -11.57
CA VAL A 116 7.00 20.38 -10.12
C VAL A 116 5.86 21.15 -9.46
N PHE A 117 5.39 22.23 -10.07
CA PHE A 117 4.22 22.97 -9.58
C PHE A 117 2.97 22.09 -9.63
N PHE A 118 2.63 21.54 -10.80
CA PHE A 118 1.49 20.64 -10.95
C PHE A 118 1.70 19.36 -10.14
N TYR A 119 2.91 18.81 -10.14
CA TYR A 119 3.23 17.60 -9.38
C TYR A 119 2.93 17.80 -7.89
N SER A 120 3.35 18.92 -7.31
CA SER A 120 3.15 19.20 -5.87
C SER A 120 1.66 19.34 -5.52
N ILE A 121 0.85 19.93 -6.41
CA ILE A 121 -0.61 20.02 -6.25
C ILE A 121 -1.21 18.62 -6.23
N PHE A 122 -0.97 17.83 -7.29
CA PHE A 122 -1.56 16.50 -7.41
C PHE A 122 -1.06 15.53 -6.35
N PHE A 123 0.18 15.69 -5.89
CA PHE A 123 0.74 14.85 -4.83
C PHE A 123 0.13 15.17 -3.47
N SER A 124 -0.20 16.44 -3.22
CA SER A 124 -0.94 16.84 -2.02
C SER A 124 -2.37 16.29 -2.05
N ILE A 125 -3.05 16.35 -3.20
CA ILE A 125 -4.37 15.71 -3.39
C ILE A 125 -4.28 14.20 -3.16
N TYR A 126 -3.29 13.54 -3.74
CA TYR A 126 -3.00 12.12 -3.51
C TYR A 126 -2.78 11.82 -2.03
N GLY A 127 -2.02 12.65 -1.30
CA GLY A 127 -1.80 12.50 0.14
C GLY A 127 -3.11 12.54 0.95
N VAL A 128 -4.03 13.45 0.61
CA VAL A 128 -5.36 13.54 1.24
C VAL A 128 -6.22 12.31 0.93
N VAL A 129 -6.30 11.91 -0.35
CA VAL A 129 -7.08 10.73 -0.76
C VAL A 129 -6.52 9.45 -0.15
N SER A 130 -5.20 9.32 -0.08
CA SER A 130 -4.51 8.22 0.61
C SER A 130 -4.86 8.17 2.10
N LEU A 131 -4.86 9.33 2.78
CA LEU A 131 -5.24 9.41 4.20
C LEU A 131 -6.69 8.96 4.43
N LEU A 132 -7.63 9.43 3.60
CA LEU A 132 -9.04 9.04 3.69
C LEU A 132 -9.23 7.55 3.40
N THR A 133 -8.56 7.02 2.38
CA THR A 133 -8.57 5.59 2.05
C THR A 133 -8.03 4.76 3.21
N ASN A 134 -6.93 5.20 3.84
CA ASN A 134 -6.37 4.52 5.00
C ASN A 134 -7.32 4.56 6.22
N GLN A 135 -8.01 5.67 6.46
CA GLN A 135 -9.01 5.75 7.53
C GLN A 135 -10.18 4.80 7.28
N TYR A 136 -10.63 4.68 6.04
CA TYR A 136 -11.68 3.73 5.67
C TYR A 136 -11.20 2.28 5.86
N LEU A 137 -10.04 1.93 5.31
CA LEU A 137 -9.44 0.60 5.43
C LEU A 137 -9.25 0.20 6.89
N ASN A 138 -8.78 1.10 7.75
CA ASN A 138 -8.59 0.83 9.17
C ASN A 138 -9.91 0.46 9.89
N LYS A 139 -11.05 1.05 9.49
CA LYS A 139 -12.36 0.68 10.06
C LYS A 139 -12.77 -0.72 9.63
N GLU A 140 -12.57 -1.05 8.35
CA GLU A 140 -12.88 -2.38 7.81
C GLU A 140 -11.99 -3.47 8.44
N ILE A 141 -10.69 -3.20 8.59
CA ILE A 141 -9.75 -4.10 9.24
C ILE A 141 -10.08 -4.28 10.72
N LEU A 142 -10.42 -3.21 11.44
CA LEU A 142 -10.86 -3.30 12.84
C LEU A 142 -12.08 -4.20 12.98
N ALA A 143 -13.11 -3.99 12.16
CA ALA A 143 -14.29 -4.83 12.18
C ALA A 143 -13.99 -6.30 11.86
N ALA A 144 -13.02 -6.57 10.97
CA ALA A 144 -12.55 -7.92 10.66
C ALA A 144 -11.79 -8.57 11.84
N ILE A 145 -10.93 -7.80 12.51
CA ILE A 145 -10.18 -8.23 13.70
C ILE A 145 -11.13 -8.56 14.86
N GLU A 146 -12.08 -7.66 15.17
CA GLU A 146 -13.04 -7.87 16.26
C GLU A 146 -13.85 -9.15 16.06
N LYS A 147 -14.34 -9.39 14.84
CA LYS A 147 -15.07 -10.62 14.50
C LYS A 147 -14.20 -11.87 14.61
N SER A 148 -12.96 -11.80 14.13
CA SER A 148 -12.01 -12.92 14.20
C SER A 148 -11.67 -13.27 15.65
N ARG A 149 -11.45 -12.25 16.50
CA ARG A 149 -11.21 -12.44 17.94
C ARG A 149 -12.41 -13.05 18.65
N GLN A 150 -13.62 -12.58 18.35
CA GLN A 150 -14.82 -13.13 18.99
C GLN A 150 -14.96 -14.63 18.72
N GLN A 151 -14.77 -15.05 17.47
CA GLN A 151 -14.82 -16.46 17.12
C GLN A 151 -13.69 -17.27 17.76
N LEU A 152 -12.47 -16.72 17.76
CA LEU A 152 -11.33 -17.37 18.39
C LEU A 152 -11.55 -17.56 19.90
N TYR A 153 -12.18 -16.59 20.56
CA TYR A 153 -12.55 -16.68 21.96
C TYR A 153 -13.58 -17.78 22.23
N ASP A 154 -14.62 -17.87 21.39
CA ASP A 154 -15.63 -18.93 21.49
C ASP A 154 -14.99 -20.33 21.33
N GLU A 155 -14.01 -20.47 20.44
CA GLU A 155 -13.26 -21.72 20.26
C GLU A 155 -12.29 -22.03 21.42
N LEU A 156 -11.61 -21.01 21.95
CA LEU A 156 -10.71 -21.15 23.12
C LEU A 156 -11.46 -21.55 24.39
N LEU A 157 -12.71 -21.11 24.56
CA LEU A 157 -13.57 -21.53 25.67
C LEU A 157 -13.88 -23.04 25.61
N LEU A 158 -14.04 -23.59 24.41
CA LEU A 158 -14.30 -25.02 24.18
C LEU A 158 -13.02 -25.87 24.23
N HIS A 159 -11.89 -25.30 23.82
CA HIS A 159 -10.61 -25.99 23.69
C HIS A 159 -9.52 -25.25 24.48
N GLN A 160 -9.65 -25.31 25.81
CA GLN A 160 -8.71 -24.68 26.72
C GLN A 160 -7.28 -25.20 26.46
N ASN A 161 -6.33 -24.27 26.34
CA ASN A 161 -4.91 -24.51 26.06
C ASN A 161 -4.57 -25.06 24.65
N ASP A 162 -5.45 -24.92 23.66
CA ASP A 162 -5.07 -25.19 22.28
C ASP A 162 -4.00 -24.18 21.81
N ARG A 163 -2.75 -24.67 21.70
CA ARG A 163 -1.59 -23.88 21.29
C ARG A 163 -1.78 -23.26 19.92
N ARG A 164 -2.51 -23.91 19.01
CA ARG A 164 -2.78 -23.40 17.67
C ARG A 164 -3.66 -22.15 17.73
N LEU A 165 -4.71 -22.17 18.56
CA LEU A 165 -5.59 -21.00 18.75
C LEU A 165 -4.84 -19.83 19.38
N LEU A 166 -3.91 -20.09 20.31
CA LEU A 166 -3.04 -19.05 20.88
C LEU A 166 -2.14 -18.40 19.82
N LEU A 167 -1.54 -19.18 18.93
CA LEU A 167 -0.72 -18.66 17.82
C LEU A 167 -1.56 -17.80 16.86
N TYR A 168 -2.78 -18.23 16.53
CA TYR A 168 -3.70 -17.40 15.74
C TYR A 168 -4.03 -16.08 16.44
N ASN A 169 -4.23 -16.08 17.76
CA ASN A 169 -4.47 -14.84 18.50
C ASN A 169 -3.25 -13.90 18.41
N SER A 170 -2.04 -14.43 18.58
CA SER A 170 -0.80 -13.66 18.44
C SER A 170 -0.65 -13.06 17.03
N ALA A 171 -1.03 -13.79 15.98
CA ALA A 171 -1.02 -13.23 14.63
C ALA A 171 -2.01 -12.07 14.46
N ILE A 172 -3.22 -12.19 15.02
CA ILE A 172 -4.22 -11.10 15.01
C ILE A 172 -3.69 -9.87 15.76
N ASP A 173 -3.00 -10.06 16.89
CA ASP A 173 -2.40 -8.96 17.66
C ASP A 173 -1.33 -8.20 16.85
N GLU A 174 -0.50 -8.92 16.09
CA GLU A 174 0.49 -8.30 15.19
C GLU A 174 -0.17 -7.52 14.05
N LEU A 175 -1.28 -8.03 13.48
CA LEU A 175 -2.05 -7.31 12.47
C LEU A 175 -2.70 -6.04 13.05
N GLU A 176 -3.32 -6.14 14.22
CA GLU A 176 -3.91 -4.99 14.92
C GLU A 176 -2.85 -3.92 15.20
N TYR A 177 -1.66 -4.34 15.66
CA TYR A 177 -0.57 -3.43 15.93
C TYR A 177 -0.11 -2.71 14.65
N TYR A 178 0.13 -3.44 13.55
CA TYR A 178 0.61 -2.87 12.29
C TYR A 178 -0.42 -1.93 11.62
N PHE A 179 -1.69 -2.32 11.54
CA PHE A 179 -2.71 -1.56 10.80
C PHE A 179 -3.37 -0.45 11.64
N LEU A 180 -3.60 -0.69 12.94
CA LEU A 180 -4.43 0.21 13.76
C LEU A 180 -3.65 1.01 14.78
N LYS A 181 -2.68 0.39 15.48
CA LYS A 181 -1.94 1.06 16.57
C LYS A 181 -0.76 1.88 16.07
N ARG A 182 -0.13 1.47 14.95
CA ARG A 182 1.01 2.18 14.36
C ARG A 182 0.57 3.53 13.75
N SER A 183 1.39 4.56 13.95
CA SER A 183 1.05 5.95 13.58
C SER A 183 1.18 6.24 12.08
N HIS A 184 0.28 5.67 11.27
CA HIS A 184 0.17 6.01 9.85
C HIS A 184 -0.25 7.48 9.64
N LYS A 185 -0.96 8.08 10.61
CA LYS A 185 -1.36 9.49 10.57
C LYS A 185 -0.16 10.44 10.58
N LEU A 186 0.83 10.20 11.45
CA LEU A 186 2.02 11.05 11.54
C LEU A 186 2.78 11.06 10.21
N ARG A 187 2.90 9.89 9.56
CA ARG A 187 3.49 9.79 8.22
C ARG A 187 2.75 10.67 7.21
N HIS A 188 1.42 10.60 7.14
CA HIS A 188 0.65 11.43 6.20
C HIS A 188 0.79 12.93 6.49
N VAL A 189 0.85 13.32 7.76
CA VAL A 189 1.10 14.72 8.17
C VAL A 189 2.47 15.19 7.67
N ILE A 190 3.51 14.37 7.83
CA ILE A 190 4.86 14.68 7.36
C ILE A 190 4.90 14.81 5.83
N ILE A 191 4.25 13.89 5.10
CA ILE A 191 4.15 13.94 3.63
C ILE A 191 3.47 15.23 3.19
N LEU A 192 2.32 15.57 3.78
CA LEU A 192 1.55 16.78 3.43
C LEU A 192 2.32 18.05 3.77
N PHE A 193 3.06 18.06 4.88
CA PHE A 193 3.90 19.20 5.26
C PHE A 193 4.97 19.44 4.20
N PHE A 194 5.78 18.43 3.87
CA PHE A 194 6.85 18.59 2.89
C PHE A 194 6.34 18.83 1.46
N SER A 195 5.21 18.23 1.07
CA SER A 195 4.60 18.50 -0.24
C SER A 195 4.06 19.94 -0.32
N SER A 196 3.51 20.47 0.77
CA SER A 196 3.09 21.87 0.85
C SER A 196 4.28 22.83 0.79
N THR A 197 5.38 22.49 1.45
CA THR A 197 6.64 23.25 1.34
C THR A 197 7.19 23.24 -0.09
N ALA A 198 7.19 22.07 -0.75
CA ALA A 198 7.62 21.96 -2.15
C ALA A 198 6.72 22.80 -3.08
N PHE A 199 5.41 22.79 -2.84
CA PHE A 199 4.46 23.63 -3.56
C PHE A 199 4.77 25.13 -3.42
N VAL A 200 5.14 25.60 -2.22
CA VAL A 200 5.55 27.00 -2.00
C VAL A 200 6.80 27.33 -2.82
N PHE A 201 7.81 26.47 -2.84
CA PHE A 201 9.00 26.68 -3.67
C PHE A 201 8.67 26.66 -5.17
N ALA A 202 7.78 25.78 -5.61
CA ALA A 202 7.30 25.75 -6.99
C ALA A 202 6.56 27.04 -7.37
N CYS A 203 5.73 27.59 -6.47
CA CYS A 203 5.08 28.89 -6.66
C CYS A 203 6.09 30.03 -6.81
N ILE A 204 7.12 30.05 -5.96
CA ILE A 204 8.19 31.06 -6.02
C ILE A 204 8.95 30.93 -7.34
N SER A 205 9.27 29.71 -7.76
CA SER A 205 9.92 29.44 -9.05
C SER A 205 9.10 29.99 -10.21
N SER A 206 7.80 29.65 -10.28
CA SER A 206 6.90 30.10 -11.36
C SER A 206 6.81 31.62 -11.45
N LYS A 207 6.83 32.33 -10.31
CA LYS A 207 6.78 33.80 -10.28
C LYS A 207 8.13 34.46 -10.58
N SER A 208 9.23 33.87 -10.12
CA SER A 208 10.58 34.44 -10.26
C SER A 208 11.27 34.06 -11.56
N GLY A 209 10.81 33.01 -12.24
CA GLY A 209 11.49 32.41 -13.39
C GLY A 209 12.83 31.76 -13.03
N SER A 210 13.09 31.46 -11.75
CA SER A 210 14.37 30.93 -11.30
C SER A 210 14.34 29.41 -11.15
N ASP A 211 15.14 28.75 -11.99
CA ASP A 211 15.31 27.29 -12.00
C ASP A 211 15.80 26.72 -10.65
N ASN A 212 16.51 27.52 -9.87
CA ASN A 212 17.00 27.12 -8.54
C ASN A 212 15.86 26.73 -7.60
N TRP A 213 14.74 27.48 -7.62
CA TRP A 213 13.58 27.17 -6.77
C TRP A 213 12.82 25.93 -7.27
N SER A 214 12.76 25.73 -8.59
CA SER A 214 12.24 24.47 -9.17
C SER A 214 13.07 23.28 -8.72
N LEU A 215 14.40 23.40 -8.78
CA LEU A 215 15.32 22.34 -8.36
C LEU A 215 15.10 21.97 -6.89
N VAL A 216 15.00 22.95 -5.99
CA VAL A 216 14.71 22.72 -4.57
C VAL A 216 13.38 22.00 -4.38
N ALA A 217 12.33 22.41 -5.10
CA ALA A 217 11.03 21.75 -5.04
C ALA A 217 11.10 20.29 -5.51
N TYR A 218 11.82 20.00 -6.62
CA TYR A 218 12.01 18.64 -7.12
C TYR A 218 12.72 17.75 -6.10
N VAL A 219 13.83 18.23 -5.54
CA VAL A 219 14.60 17.50 -4.53
C VAL A 219 13.75 17.22 -3.30
N LEU A 220 12.96 18.19 -2.85
CA LEU A 220 12.09 18.02 -1.69
C LEU A 220 11.00 16.97 -1.94
N MET A 221 10.37 16.96 -3.12
CA MET A 221 9.39 15.95 -3.50
C MET A 221 10.01 14.56 -3.58
N PHE A 222 11.18 14.45 -4.22
CA PHE A 222 11.93 13.21 -4.33
C PHE A 222 12.24 12.62 -2.95
N MET A 223 12.82 13.41 -2.06
CA MET A 223 13.16 12.99 -0.70
C MET A 223 11.93 12.60 0.12
N THR A 224 10.84 13.36 -0.03
CA THR A 224 9.56 13.07 0.66
C THR A 224 9.04 11.70 0.29
N ILE A 225 9.03 11.35 -1.00
CA ILE A 225 8.59 10.04 -1.49
C ILE A 225 9.53 8.94 -1.00
N LEU A 226 10.85 9.12 -1.18
CA LEU A 226 11.85 8.12 -0.82
C LEU A 226 11.80 7.77 0.68
N ILE A 227 11.86 8.78 1.55
CA ILE A 227 11.85 8.59 3.01
C ILE A 227 10.53 7.94 3.44
N SER A 228 9.42 8.40 2.87
CA SER A 228 8.09 7.86 3.16
C SER A 228 7.98 6.36 2.83
N GLU A 229 8.50 5.94 1.67
CA GLU A 229 8.48 4.53 1.26
C GLU A 229 9.46 3.68 2.06
N LEU A 230 10.65 4.19 2.40
CA LEU A 230 11.60 3.49 3.27
C LEU A 230 11.00 3.19 4.65
N VAL A 231 10.29 4.15 5.24
CA VAL A 231 9.62 3.98 6.53
C VAL A 231 8.56 2.86 6.45
N ILE A 232 7.74 2.82 5.41
CA ILE A 232 6.78 1.71 5.24
C ILE A 232 7.50 0.39 5.03
N ALA A 233 8.53 0.36 4.19
CA ALA A 233 9.25 -0.86 3.87
C ALA A 233 9.80 -1.51 5.15
N MET A 234 10.43 -0.71 6.02
CA MET A 234 10.87 -1.17 7.35
C MET A 234 9.71 -1.71 8.18
N TRP A 235 8.56 -1.02 8.17
CA TRP A 235 7.38 -1.47 8.91
C TRP A 235 6.81 -2.80 8.40
N ARG A 236 6.81 -3.00 7.07
CA ARG A 236 6.37 -4.23 6.43
C ARG A 236 7.29 -5.39 6.75
N ILE A 237 8.60 -5.19 6.65
CA ILE A 237 9.61 -6.20 7.00
C ILE A 237 9.42 -6.67 8.44
N GLN A 238 9.31 -5.74 9.40
CA GLN A 238 9.08 -6.09 10.81
C GLN A 238 7.83 -6.92 11.04
N ARG A 239 6.72 -6.59 10.37
CA ARG A 239 5.47 -7.36 10.45
C ARG A 239 5.66 -8.75 9.86
N ASP A 240 6.25 -8.83 8.66
CA ASP A 240 6.39 -10.07 7.92
C ASP A 240 7.32 -11.04 8.66
N ASP A 241 8.39 -10.55 9.28
CA ASP A 241 9.29 -11.39 10.09
C ASP A 241 8.58 -11.98 11.31
N ARG A 242 7.77 -11.19 12.01
CA ARG A 242 6.98 -11.67 13.16
C ARG A 242 5.93 -12.69 12.75
N LEU A 243 5.21 -12.43 11.65
CA LEU A 243 4.20 -13.36 11.14
C LEU A 243 4.81 -14.66 10.63
N ARG A 244 6.02 -14.62 10.04
CA ARG A 244 6.74 -15.82 9.60
C ARG A 244 7.12 -16.74 10.76
N THR A 245 7.53 -16.18 11.90
CA THR A 245 7.81 -16.98 13.09
C THR A 245 6.55 -17.70 13.58
N ILE A 246 5.42 -16.99 13.66
CA ILE A 246 4.14 -17.58 14.06
C ILE A 246 3.68 -18.63 13.05
N GLU A 247 3.88 -18.38 11.76
CA GLU A 247 3.57 -19.32 10.68
C GLU A 247 4.35 -20.63 10.80
N ALA A 248 5.66 -20.55 11.03
CA ALA A 248 6.51 -21.73 11.21
C ALA A 248 6.03 -22.58 12.40
N ASP A 249 5.68 -21.93 13.52
CA ASP A 249 5.15 -22.62 14.70
C ASP A 249 3.80 -23.32 14.42
N VAL A 250 2.91 -22.69 13.64
CA VAL A 250 1.63 -23.30 13.25
C VAL A 250 1.86 -24.50 12.32
N ASP A 251 2.73 -24.36 11.32
CA ASP A 251 3.03 -25.42 10.35
C ASP A 251 3.69 -26.63 11.02
N ASP A 252 4.56 -26.41 12.00
CA ASP A 252 5.19 -27.48 12.76
C ASP A 252 4.19 -28.23 13.64
N LEU A 253 3.23 -27.52 14.27
CA LEU A 253 2.12 -28.18 14.99
C LEU A 253 1.24 -29.01 14.06
N GLU A 254 0.91 -28.47 12.88
CA GLU A 254 0.10 -29.21 11.89
C GLU A 254 0.82 -30.48 11.40
N ARG A 255 2.15 -30.49 11.30
CA ARG A 255 2.92 -31.69 10.96
C ARG A 255 2.93 -32.73 12.06
N THR A 256 3.03 -32.31 13.33
CA THR A 256 3.05 -33.24 14.47
C THR A 256 1.70 -33.89 14.74
N ASP A 257 0.61 -33.23 14.37
CA ASP A 257 -0.76 -33.70 14.61
C ASP A 257 -1.31 -34.63 13.52
N VAL A 258 -0.58 -34.89 12.43
CA VAL A 258 -0.98 -35.91 11.44
C VAL A 258 -0.68 -37.30 12.02
N PRO A 259 -1.71 -38.09 12.42
CA PRO A 259 -1.47 -39.42 12.95
C PRO A 259 -0.80 -40.28 11.88
N THR A 260 0.30 -40.94 12.23
CA THR A 260 1.01 -41.96 11.45
C THR A 260 0.18 -43.24 11.25
N SER A 261 -1.14 -43.15 11.14
CA SER A 261 -2.06 -44.28 11.02
C SER A 261 -2.18 -44.86 9.60
N THR A 262 -1.21 -44.58 8.73
CA THR A 262 -1.07 -45.24 7.42
C THR A 262 0.37 -45.70 7.20
N GLN A 263 0.80 -46.66 8.01
CA GLN A 263 1.80 -47.66 7.64
C GLN A 263 1.36 -49.03 8.16
#